data_AF-F0HMY6-F1
#
_entry.id   AF-F0HMY6-F1
#
_cell.length_a   1.000
_cell.length_b   1.000
_cell.length_c   1.000
_cell.angle_alpha   90.00
_cell.angle_beta   90.00
_cell.angle_gamma   90.00
#
_symmetry.space_group_name_H-M   'P 1'
#
loop_
_entity.id
_entity.type
_entity.pdbx_description
1 polymer ?
#
loop_
_entity_poly.entity_id
_entity_poly.type
_entity_poly.pdbx_seq_one_letter_code
_entity_poly.pdbx_strand_id
1 'polypeptide(L)'
;MGFMGTGKSAEDKALEKLATYLENMDLRPKDGMVHAGAFEMAGGYSRKNTSRILNGVLEFMQKQGYEILDVQLSPSGMGDSLLCCLVLITYK
;
A
#
# COMPACT_ATOMS: atom_id res chain seq x y z
N MET A 1 -10.31 -34.22 -19.11
CA MET A 1 -9.05 -33.45 -18.99
C MET A 1 -9.42 -32.00 -18.70
N GLY A 2 -8.71 -31.39 -17.76
CA GLY A 2 -9.19 -30.25 -16.97
C GLY A 2 -9.24 -28.91 -17.70
N PHE A 3 -10.36 -28.21 -17.53
CA PHE A 3 -10.46 -26.76 -17.71
C PHE A 3 -10.29 -26.12 -16.33
N MET A 4 -9.05 -26.02 -15.88
CA MET A 4 -8.69 -25.30 -14.67
C MET A 4 -8.61 -23.83 -15.06
N GLY A 5 -9.76 -23.15 -15.00
CA GLY A 5 -9.82 -21.70 -15.07
C GLY A 5 -9.15 -21.14 -13.80
N THR A 6 -7.83 -20.96 -13.86
CA THR A 6 -7.05 -20.24 -12.85
C THR A 6 -7.39 -18.75 -12.94
N GLY A 7 -8.61 -18.41 -12.51
CA GLY A 7 -8.88 -17.06 -12.04
C GLY A 7 -7.96 -16.82 -10.85
N LYS A 8 -6.98 -15.91 -11.00
CA LYS A 8 -6.10 -15.47 -9.91
C LYS A 8 -6.89 -15.32 -8.62
N SER A 9 -6.41 -15.94 -7.54
CA SER A 9 -7.09 -15.95 -6.25
C SER A 9 -7.26 -14.50 -5.74
N ALA A 10 -8.18 -14.30 -4.80
CA ALA A 10 -8.34 -12.99 -4.17
C ALA A 10 -7.05 -12.51 -3.50
N GLU A 11 -6.20 -13.44 -3.07
CA GLU A 11 -4.89 -13.18 -2.48
C GLU A 11 -3.87 -12.72 -3.53
N ASP A 12 -3.81 -13.37 -4.70
CA ASP A 12 -2.92 -12.96 -5.80
C ASP A 12 -3.20 -11.51 -6.24
N LYS A 13 -4.49 -11.14 -6.33
CA LYS A 13 -4.90 -9.77 -6.66
C LYS A 13 -4.52 -8.77 -5.57
N ALA A 14 -4.49 -9.19 -4.30
CA ALA A 14 -4.07 -8.34 -3.20
C ALA A 14 -2.56 -8.12 -3.20
N LEU A 15 -1.79 -9.17 -3.50
CA LEU A 15 -0.33 -9.11 -3.65
C LEU A 15 0.09 -8.24 -4.85
N GLU A 16 -0.59 -8.36 -5.99
CA GLU A 16 -0.34 -7.50 -7.15
C GLU A 16 -0.59 -6.02 -6.83
N LYS A 17 -1.68 -5.71 -6.10
CA LYS A 17 -1.94 -4.34 -5.65
C LYS A 17 -0.87 -3.82 -4.70
N LEU A 18 -0.42 -4.66 -3.77
CA LEU A 18 0.68 -4.34 -2.85
C LEU A 18 1.97 -4.02 -3.61
N ALA A 19 2.32 -4.82 -4.61
CA ALA A 19 3.47 -4.56 -5.48
C ALA A 19 3.35 -3.22 -6.20
N THR A 20 2.18 -2.90 -6.76
CA THR A 20 1.94 -1.60 -7.41
C THR A 20 2.13 -0.42 -6.46
N TYR A 21 1.69 -0.52 -5.20
CA TYR A 21 1.88 0.56 -4.22
C TYR A 21 3.35 0.75 -3.83
N LEU A 22 4.10 -0.33 -3.69
CA LEU A 22 5.53 -0.30 -3.39
C LEU A 22 6.35 0.27 -4.56
N GLU A 23 5.99 -0.07 -5.80
CA GLU A 23 6.59 0.52 -7.00
C GLU A 23 6.33 2.04 -7.08
N ASN A 24 5.09 2.47 -6.79
CA ASN A 24 4.74 3.89 -6.80
C ASN A 24 5.45 4.71 -5.71
N MET A 25 5.83 4.08 -4.59
CA MET A 25 6.53 4.77 -3.50
C MET A 25 7.98 5.14 -3.83
N ASP A 26 8.61 4.51 -4.84
CA ASP A 26 10.03 4.66 -5.16
C ASP A 26 10.93 4.54 -3.91
N LEU A 27 10.83 3.40 -3.22
CA LEU A 27 11.56 3.19 -1.95
C LEU A 27 13.07 3.35 -2.14
N ARG A 28 13.63 4.31 -1.42
CA ARG A 28 15.07 4.59 -1.42
C ARG A 28 15.83 3.48 -0.68
N PRO A 29 17.01 3.08 -1.16
CA PRO A 29 17.87 2.17 -0.42
C PRO A 29 18.20 2.74 0.96
N LYS A 30 18.41 1.86 1.93
CA LYS A 30 18.79 2.27 3.28
C LYS A 30 20.19 2.86 3.27
N ASP A 31 20.25 4.17 3.39
CA ASP A 31 21.48 4.97 3.49
C ASP A 31 21.63 5.63 4.87
N GLY A 32 20.72 5.34 5.79
CA GLY A 32 20.68 5.92 7.13
C GLY A 32 20.07 7.32 7.19
N MET A 33 19.59 7.85 6.06
CA MET A 33 18.84 9.11 5.99
C MET A 33 17.34 8.85 6.11
N VAL A 34 16.61 9.90 6.47
CA VAL A 34 15.13 9.85 6.50
C VAL A 34 14.60 10.13 5.11
N HIS A 35 13.77 9.22 4.61
CA HIS A 35 13.10 9.34 3.32
C HIS A 35 11.59 9.39 3.49
N ALA A 36 10.92 9.95 2.48
CA ALA A 36 9.47 9.98 2.39
C ALA A 36 9.03 9.22 1.15
N GLY A 37 8.17 8.22 1.34
CA GLY A 37 7.51 7.49 0.27
C GLY A 37 6.04 7.88 0.23
N ALA A 38 5.54 8.21 -0.95
CA ALA A 38 4.16 8.62 -1.14
C ALA A 38 3.48 7.76 -2.19
N PHE A 39 2.23 7.37 -1.96
CA PHE A 39 1.43 6.68 -2.95
C PHE A 39 -0.04 7.01 -2.79
N GLU A 40 -0.78 6.97 -3.90
CA GLU A 40 -2.23 7.10 -3.89
C GLU A 40 -2.90 5.74 -3.85
N MET A 41 -3.82 5.55 -2.92
CA MET A 41 -4.78 4.46 -2.94
C MET A 41 -6.03 4.90 -3.71
N ALA A 42 -6.13 4.50 -4.97
CA ALA A 42 -7.24 4.84 -5.84
C ALA A 42 -8.45 3.91 -5.65
N GLY A 43 -9.62 4.49 -5.38
CA GLY A 43 -10.93 3.92 -5.67
C GLY A 43 -11.61 3.12 -4.55
N GLY A 44 -12.77 3.61 -4.07
CA GLY A 44 -13.90 2.82 -3.56
C GLY A 44 -13.63 1.85 -2.40
N TYR A 45 -12.44 1.89 -1.79
CA TYR A 45 -12.10 0.99 -0.71
C TYR A 45 -12.87 1.41 0.54
N SER A 46 -13.55 0.44 1.16
CA SER A 46 -14.02 0.62 2.51
C SER A 46 -12.84 0.92 3.44
N ARG A 47 -13.08 1.61 4.55
CA ARG A 47 -12.04 1.88 5.56
C ARG A 47 -11.32 0.60 6.02
N LYS A 48 -12.04 -0.54 6.05
CA LYS A 48 -11.48 -1.87 6.39
C LYS A 48 -10.51 -2.41 5.33
N ASN A 49 -10.78 -2.18 4.06
CA ASN A 49 -9.87 -2.62 2.99
C ASN A 49 -8.63 -1.72 2.94
N THR A 50 -8.83 -0.43 3.20
CA THR A 50 -7.75 0.55 3.32
C THR A 50 -6.75 0.16 4.41
N SER A 51 -7.23 -0.19 5.61
CA SER A 51 -6.34 -0.60 6.71
C SER A 51 -5.56 -1.89 6.42
N ARG A 52 -6.18 -2.87 5.73
CA ARG A 52 -5.49 -4.11 5.33
C ARG A 52 -4.34 -3.85 4.35
N ILE A 53 -4.58 -3.00 3.35
CA ILE A 53 -3.55 -2.64 2.38
C ILE A 53 -2.40 -1.91 3.08
N LEU A 54 -2.72 -0.91 3.90
CA LEU A 54 -1.73 -0.13 4.64
C LEU A 54 -0.88 -1.02 5.54
N ASN A 55 -1.49 -1.92 6.31
CA ASN A 55 -0.76 -2.86 7.15
C ASN A 55 0.16 -3.76 6.31
N GLY A 56 -0.29 -4.22 5.13
CA GLY A 56 0.56 -5.01 4.23
C GLY A 56 1.80 -4.25 3.75
N VAL A 57 1.66 -2.96 3.42
CA VAL A 57 2.79 -2.11 3.00
C VAL A 57 3.76 -1.91 4.15
N LEU A 58 3.25 -1.58 5.34
CA LEU A 58 4.07 -1.35 6.53
C LEU A 58 4.81 -2.62 6.97
N GLU A 59 4.11 -3.76 7.00
CA GLU A 59 4.73 -5.05 7.32
C GLU A 59 5.82 -5.42 6.32
N PHE A 60 5.61 -5.17 5.02
CA PHE A 60 6.63 -5.40 4.00
C PHE A 60 7.87 -4.54 4.26
N MET A 61 7.68 -3.23 4.48
CA MET A 61 8.78 -2.32 4.77
C MET A 61 9.55 -2.73 6.04
N GLN A 62 8.84 -3.08 7.11
CA GLN A 62 9.46 -3.54 8.35
C GLN A 62 10.22 -4.86 8.18
N LYS A 63 9.69 -5.82 7.40
CA LYS A 63 10.39 -7.08 7.08
C LYS A 63 11.65 -6.86 6.24
N GLN A 64 11.64 -5.86 5.37
CA GLN A 64 12.83 -5.43 4.66
C GLN A 64 13.81 -4.65 5.56
N GLY A 65 13.39 -4.30 6.78
CA GLY A 65 14.18 -3.64 7.82
C GLY A 65 14.22 -2.12 7.72
N TYR A 66 13.20 -1.51 7.13
CA TYR A 66 12.97 -0.07 7.24
C TYR A 66 12.34 0.25 8.60
N GLU A 67 12.79 1.35 9.21
CA GLU A 67 12.20 1.91 10.42
C GLU A 67 11.11 2.91 10.03
N ILE A 68 9.85 2.63 10.36
CA ILE A 68 8.73 3.54 10.09
C ILE A 68 8.68 4.60 11.18
N LEU A 69 8.78 5.87 10.79
CA LEU A 69 8.79 7.01 11.71
C LEU A 69 7.42 7.68 11.84
N ASP A 70 6.72 7.87 10.71
CA ASP A 70 5.40 8.48 10.67
C ASP A 70 4.60 8.01 9.46
N VAL A 71 3.28 7.96 9.60
CA VAL A 71 2.35 7.61 8.53
C VAL A 71 1.20 8.62 8.53
N GLN A 72 1.10 9.40 7.47
CA GLN A 72 0.03 10.38 7.28
C GLN A 72 -0.91 9.94 6.18
N LEU A 73 -2.20 10.02 6.47
CA LEU A 73 -3.27 9.72 5.53
C LEU A 73 -3.99 11.03 5.20
N SER A 74 -3.98 11.40 3.92
CA SER A 74 -4.73 12.52 3.38
C SER A 74 -5.90 11.96 2.55
N PRO A 75 -7.06 11.72 3.18
CA PRO A 75 -8.24 11.24 2.48
C PRO A 75 -8.78 12.32 1.53
N SER A 76 -9.07 11.93 0.29
CA SER A 76 -9.74 12.78 -0.69
C SER A 76 -11.03 12.08 -1.14
N GLY A 77 -12.16 12.68 -0.77
CA GLY A 77 -13.48 12.11 -1.05
C GLY A 77 -14.61 13.05 -0.62
N MET A 78 -15.81 12.81 -1.16
CA MET A 78 -17.04 13.51 -0.79
C MET A 78 -17.99 12.47 -0.17
N GLY A 79 -18.35 12.62 1.11
CA GLY A 79 -19.24 11.67 1.82
C GLY A 79 -18.56 10.38 2.32
N ASP A 80 -19.28 9.25 2.30
CA ASP A 80 -18.81 7.95 2.81
C ASP A 80 -17.84 7.19 1.86
N SER A 81 -17.61 7.74 0.66
CA SER A 81 -16.70 7.18 -0.33
C SER A 81 -15.37 7.93 -0.32
N LEU A 82 -14.31 7.27 0.13
CA LEU A 82 -12.95 7.69 -0.19
C LEU A 82 -12.74 7.47 -1.69
N LEU A 83 -12.70 8.55 -2.46
CA LEU A 83 -12.42 8.49 -3.90
C LEU A 83 -10.95 8.13 -4.12
N CYS A 84 -10.08 8.74 -3.33
CA CYS A 84 -8.67 8.42 -3.22
C CYS A 84 -8.18 8.70 -1.80
N CYS A 85 -7.04 8.12 -1.44
CA CYS A 85 -6.34 8.46 -0.20
C CYS A 85 -4.85 8.55 -0.51
N LEU A 86 -4.28 9.73 -0.32
CA LEU A 86 -2.84 9.91 -0.41
C LEU A 86 -2.22 9.44 0.90
N VAL A 87 -1.29 8.50 0.81
CA VAL A 87 -0.52 7.98 1.94
C VAL A 87 0.89 8.54 1.85
N LEU A 88 1.36 9.13 2.93
CA LEU A 88 2.75 9.54 3.10
C LEU A 88 3.36 8.71 4.24
N ILE A 89 4.45 8.02 3.95
CA ILE A 89 5.21 7.23 4.92
C ILE A 89 6.59 7.85 5.05
N THR A 90 6.95 8.27 6.26
CA THR A 90 8.31 8.69 6.60
C THR A 90 9.04 7.51 7.20
N TYR A 91 10.20 7.16 6.64
CA TYR A 91 10.96 5.98 7.02
C TYR A 91 12.47 6.22 7.01
N LYS A 92 13.21 5.29 7.60
CA LYS A 92 14.68 5.24 7.64
C LYS A 92 15.20 3.84 7.31
#